data_AF-A0A1X7MRH0-F1
#
_entry.id   AF-A0A1X7MRH0-F1
#
_cell.length_a   1.000
_cell.length_b   1.000
_cell.length_c   1.000
_cell.angle_alpha   90.00
_cell.angle_beta   90.00
_cell.angle_gamma   90.00
#
_symmetry.space_group_name_H-M   'P 1'
#
loop_
_entity.id
_entity.type
_entity.pdbx_description
1 polymer ?
#
loop_
_entity_poly.entity_id
_entity_poly.type
_entity_poly.pdbx_seq_one_letter_code
_entity_poly.pdbx_strand_id
1 'polypeptide(L)'
;MDRLTKRKIMFNGVMKKREKNVLEVGTKKYLITNFLAKRLRLKNWLLGLMTLVFSLIYLFSIEKYSNVPLDGANSYLLIEGLTTTFLFLFSIVIGFIAISVMLIPKELEKYIKNELF
;
A
#
# COMPACT_ATOMS: atom_id res chain seq x y z
N MET A 1 -19.07 -19.81 6.52
CA MET A 1 -18.34 -18.74 5.83
C MET A 1 -17.16 -18.31 6.68
N ASP A 2 -15.93 -18.38 6.16
CA ASP A 2 -14.78 -17.75 6.81
C ASP A 2 -15.06 -16.25 6.90
N ARG A 3 -14.98 -15.64 8.09
CA ARG A 3 -15.23 -14.20 8.20
C ARG A 3 -14.15 -13.44 7.46
N LEU A 4 -14.53 -12.80 6.36
CA LEU A 4 -13.65 -11.95 5.58
C LEU A 4 -13.33 -10.68 6.40
N THR A 5 -12.15 -10.65 7.01
CA THR A 5 -11.74 -9.51 7.83
C THR A 5 -11.10 -8.42 6.97
N LYS A 6 -11.28 -7.17 7.37
CA LYS A 6 -10.57 -6.00 6.81
C LYS A 6 -9.06 -6.23 6.68
N ARG A 7 -8.47 -6.86 7.69
CA ARG A 7 -7.05 -7.24 7.70
C ARG A 7 -6.69 -8.18 6.55
N LYS A 8 -7.48 -9.24 6.32
CA LYS A 8 -7.24 -10.21 5.23
C LYS A 8 -7.29 -9.53 3.85
N ILE A 9 -8.23 -8.63 3.61
CA ILE A 9 -8.31 -7.87 2.35
C ILE A 9 -7.15 -6.88 2.21
N MET A 10 -6.74 -6.26 3.30
CA MET A 10 -5.65 -5.29 3.30
C MET A 10 -4.32 -5.91 2.88
N PHE A 11 -4.00 -7.10 3.41
CA PHE A 11 -2.73 -7.77 3.15
C PHE A 11 -2.76 -8.73 1.94
N ASN A 12 -3.87 -9.44 1.75
CA ASN A 12 -3.95 -10.54 0.77
C ASN A 12 -5.01 -10.30 -0.32
N GLY A 13 -5.69 -9.16 -0.31
CA GLY A 13 -6.77 -8.86 -1.25
C GLY A 13 -6.27 -8.36 -2.59
N VAL A 14 -6.47 -9.16 -3.64
CA VAL A 14 -6.11 -8.81 -5.02
C VAL A 14 -7.36 -8.74 -5.89
N MET A 15 -7.51 -7.64 -6.63
CA MET A 15 -8.56 -7.49 -7.64
C MET A 15 -8.11 -8.17 -8.93
N LYS A 16 -8.92 -9.07 -9.48
CA LYS A 16 -8.57 -9.79 -10.72
C LYS A 16 -8.63 -8.83 -11.93
N LYS A 17 -7.56 -8.79 -12.73
CA LYS A 17 -7.36 -7.78 -13.81
C LYS A 17 -8.46 -7.77 -14.88
N ARG A 18 -9.17 -8.90 -15.10
CA ARG A 18 -10.22 -9.06 -16.12
C ARG A 18 -11.64 -9.17 -15.56
N GLU A 19 -11.80 -9.35 -14.25
CA GLU A 19 -13.11 -9.50 -13.61
C GLU A 19 -13.36 -8.33 -12.67
N LYS A 20 -14.18 -7.38 -13.11
CA LYS A 20 -14.31 -6.06 -12.48
C LYS A 20 -14.77 -6.11 -11.02
N ASN A 21 -15.41 -7.19 -10.58
CA ASN A 21 -16.07 -7.34 -9.28
C ASN A 21 -15.64 -8.61 -8.53
N VAL A 22 -14.49 -9.20 -8.86
CA VAL A 22 -13.97 -10.38 -8.16
C VAL A 22 -12.75 -9.97 -7.35
N LEU A 23 -12.87 -10.19 -6.04
CA LEU A 23 -11.82 -10.01 -5.06
C LEU A 23 -11.30 -11.38 -4.67
N GLU A 24 -10.02 -11.62 -4.89
CA GLU A 24 -9.32 -12.82 -4.47
C GLU A 24 -8.61 -12.54 -3.14
N VAL A 25 -8.82 -13.39 -2.15
CA VAL A 25 -8.19 -13.29 -0.83
C VAL A 25 -7.62 -14.67 -0.49
N GLY A 26 -6.31 -14.82 -0.66
CA GLY A 26 -5.65 -16.13 -0.55
C GLY A 26 -6.14 -17.07 -1.66
N THR A 27 -6.70 -18.22 -1.28
CA THR A 27 -7.25 -19.21 -2.23
C THR A 27 -8.71 -18.98 -2.61
N LYS A 28 -9.40 -18.04 -1.95
CA LYS A 28 -10.85 -17.85 -2.06
C LYS A 28 -11.20 -16.64 -2.91
N LYS A 29 -12.27 -16.75 -3.70
CA LYS A 29 -12.78 -15.69 -4.57
C LYS A 29 -14.13 -15.19 -4.09
N TYR A 30 -14.27 -13.88 -3.98
CA TYR A 30 -15.47 -13.20 -3.53
C TYR A 30 -16.00 -12.29 -4.63
N LEU A 31 -17.28 -12.42 -4.94
CA LEU A 31 -17.98 -11.46 -5.80
C LEU A 31 -18.41 -10.27 -4.93
N ILE A 32 -17.87 -9.09 -5.24
CA ILE A 32 -18.07 -7.86 -4.46
C ILE A 32 -18.96 -6.87 -5.20
N THR A 33 -19.59 -5.96 -4.45
CA THR A 33 -20.36 -4.86 -5.03
C THR A 33 -19.48 -3.89 -5.83
N ASN A 34 -20.08 -3.23 -6.83
CA ASN A 34 -19.42 -2.16 -7.60
C ASN A 34 -18.85 -1.05 -6.71
N PHE A 35 -19.48 -0.79 -5.57
CA PHE A 35 -19.04 0.21 -4.60
C PHE A 35 -17.70 -0.18 -3.95
N LEU A 36 -17.60 -1.41 -3.42
CA LEU A 36 -16.37 -1.91 -2.82
C LEU A 36 -15.26 -2.04 -3.87
N ALA A 37 -15.60 -2.47 -5.09
CA ALA A 37 -14.65 -2.57 -6.20
C ALA A 37 -14.04 -1.20 -6.56
N LYS A 38 -14.85 -0.13 -6.63
CA LYS A 38 -14.35 1.23 -6.86
C LYS A 38 -13.41 1.70 -5.75
N ARG A 39 -13.77 1.48 -4.47
CA ARG A 39 -12.94 1.85 -3.32
C ARG A 39 -11.60 1.11 -3.30
N LEU A 40 -11.58 -0.18 -3.62
CA LEU A 40 -10.35 -0.98 -3.70
C LEU A 40 -9.44 -0.54 -4.84
N ARG A 41 -10.01 -0.18 -6.01
CA ARG A 41 -9.21 0.39 -7.11
C ARG A 41 -8.65 1.75 -6.74
N LEU A 42 -9.46 2.61 -6.12
CA LEU A 42 -9.03 3.91 -5.64
C LEU A 42 -7.90 3.77 -4.61
N LYS A 43 -7.99 2.78 -3.71
CA LYS A 43 -6.91 2.43 -2.76
C LYS A 43 -5.61 2.13 -3.50
N ASN A 44 -5.64 1.24 -4.47
CA ASN A 44 -4.43 0.85 -5.21
C ASN A 44 -3.85 2.03 -6.02
N TRP A 45 -4.71 2.87 -6.60
CA TRP A 45 -4.26 4.05 -7.33
C TRP A 45 -3.63 5.09 -6.41
N LEU A 46 -4.25 5.38 -5.26
CA LEU A 46 -3.71 6.27 -4.24
C LEU A 46 -2.39 5.75 -3.66
N LEU A 47 -2.28 4.45 -3.41
CA LEU A 47 -1.03 3.84 -2.96
C LEU A 47 0.06 4.00 -4.02
N GLY A 48 -0.25 3.75 -5.30
CA GLY A 48 0.70 3.96 -6.39
C GLY A 48 1.16 5.42 -6.51
N LEU A 49 0.23 6.37 -6.46
CA LEU A 49 0.52 7.80 -6.47
C LEU A 49 1.39 8.20 -5.27
N MET A 50 1.04 7.73 -4.08
CA MET A 50 1.76 8.02 -2.84
C MET A 50 3.19 7.47 -2.89
N THR A 51 3.37 6.23 -3.35
CA THR A 51 4.70 5.64 -3.55
C THR A 51 5.52 6.44 -4.55
N LEU A 52 4.92 6.89 -5.65
CA LEU A 52 5.61 7.72 -6.65
C LEU A 52 6.05 9.06 -6.05
N VAL A 53 5.15 9.76 -5.36
CA VAL A 53 5.45 11.05 -4.71
C VAL A 53 6.53 10.88 -3.65
N PHE A 54 6.43 9.88 -2.78
CA PHE A 54 7.46 9.64 -1.78
C PHE A 54 8.80 9.28 -2.42
N SER A 55 8.81 8.43 -3.46
CA SER A 55 10.06 8.07 -4.15
C SER A 55 10.72 9.30 -4.78
N LEU A 56 9.95 10.24 -5.33
CA LEU A 56 10.49 11.51 -5.82
C LEU A 56 11.08 12.35 -4.68
N ILE A 57 10.35 12.51 -3.57
CA ILE A 57 10.84 13.24 -2.39
C ILE A 57 12.15 12.62 -1.88
N TYR A 58 12.21 11.29 -1.81
CA TYR A 58 13.41 10.55 -1.39
C TYR A 58 14.56 10.78 -2.36
N LEU A 59 14.31 10.71 -3.67
CA LEU A 59 15.31 10.96 -4.70
C LEU A 59 15.90 12.38 -4.57
N PHE A 60 15.05 13.41 -4.47
CA PHE A 60 15.50 14.79 -4.24
C PHE A 60 16.22 14.99 -2.90
N SER A 61 15.86 14.22 -1.87
CA SER A 61 16.51 14.29 -0.56
C SER A 61 17.89 13.64 -0.57
N ILE A 62 18.04 12.51 -1.30
CA ILE A 62 19.31 11.78 -1.40
C ILE A 62 20.26 12.34 -2.45
N GLU A 63 19.76 13.05 -3.46
CA GLU A 63 20.58 13.66 -4.52
C GLU A 63 21.70 14.54 -3.94
N LYS A 64 21.46 15.20 -2.79
CA LYS A 64 22.46 15.97 -2.04
C LYS A 64 23.64 15.14 -1.53
N TYR A 65 23.46 13.84 -1.36
CA TYR A 65 24.45 12.90 -0.86
C TYR A 65 25.09 12.06 -1.97
N SER A 66 24.64 12.18 -3.24
CA SER A 66 25.11 11.31 -4.33
C SER A 66 26.57 11.56 -4.74
N ASN A 67 27.09 12.77 -4.48
CA ASN A 67 28.45 13.19 -4.81
C ASN A 67 29.43 13.08 -3.62
N VAL A 68 29.01 12.52 -2.48
CA VAL A 68 29.90 12.37 -1.33
C VAL A 68 30.77 11.12 -1.55
N PRO A 69 32.11 11.25 -1.71
CA PRO A 69 32.97 10.09 -1.83
C PRO A 69 32.90 9.26 -0.55
N LEU A 70 32.62 7.96 -0.70
CA LEU A 70 32.53 7.00 0.41
C LEU A 70 33.83 6.94 1.25
N ASP A 71 34.97 7.25 0.63
CA ASP A 71 36.29 7.27 1.27
C ASP A 71 36.52 8.43 2.26
N GLY A 72 35.58 9.39 2.35
CA GLY A 72 35.59 10.50 3.32
C GLY A 72 34.31 10.60 4.14
N ALA A 73 33.47 9.56 4.15
CA ALA A 73 32.16 9.59 4.78
C ALA A 73 32.28 9.71 6.30
N ASN A 74 32.20 10.95 6.79
CA ASN A 74 32.03 11.25 8.21
C ASN A 74 30.82 10.44 8.73
N SER A 75 30.97 9.74 9.86
CA SER A 75 29.93 8.84 10.42
C SER A 75 28.58 9.52 10.56
N TYR A 76 28.58 10.84 10.73
CA TYR A 76 27.40 11.70 10.72
C TYR A 76 26.57 11.61 9.42
N LEU A 77 27.20 11.65 8.24
CA LEU A 77 26.52 11.58 6.93
C LEU A 77 25.88 10.21 6.69
N LEU A 78 26.54 9.14 7.14
CA LEU A 78 25.99 7.79 7.07
C LEU A 78 24.75 7.65 7.97
N ILE A 79 24.81 8.17 9.20
CA ILE A 79 23.67 8.16 10.12
C ILE A 79 22.51 9.00 9.58
N GLU A 80 22.79 10.15 8.98
CA GLU A 80 21.77 11.03 8.41
C GLU A 80 21.06 10.39 7.19
N GLY A 81 21.82 9.76 6.29
CA GLY A 81 21.27 9.00 5.15
C GLY A 81 20.44 7.78 5.60
N LEU A 82 20.90 7.07 6.63
CA LEU A 82 20.17 5.95 7.22
C LEU A 82 18.86 6.42 7.87
N THR A 83 18.91 7.53 8.60
CA THR A 83 17.74 8.13 9.27
C THR A 83 16.72 8.62 8.25
N THR A 84 17.17 9.26 7.17
CA THR A 84 16.31 9.72 6.07
C THR A 84 15.62 8.55 5.38
N THR A 85 16.36 7.46 5.13
CA THR A 85 15.80 6.24 4.55
C THR A 85 14.79 5.57 5.49
N PHE A 86 15.07 5.54 6.79
CA PHE A 86 14.16 5.00 7.79
C PHE A 86 12.86 5.80 7.89
N LEU A 87 12.96 7.14 7.93
CA LEU A 87 11.79 8.02 7.92
C LEU A 87 10.95 7.82 6.66
N PHE A 88 11.58 7.72 5.49
CA PHE A 88 10.91 7.44 4.23
C PHE A 88 10.13 6.11 4.26
N LEU A 89 10.77 5.02 4.69
CA LEU A 89 10.12 3.71 4.84
C LEU A 89 8.96 3.77 5.83
N PHE A 90 9.15 4.46 6.96
CA PHE A 90 8.13 4.64 7.97
C PHE A 90 6.92 5.42 7.44
N SER A 91 7.15 6.49 6.67
CA SER A 91 6.09 7.25 6.00
C SER A 91 5.30 6.40 5.01
N ILE A 92 5.97 5.52 4.24
CA ILE A 92 5.29 4.58 3.33
C ILE A 92 4.40 3.62 4.11
N VAL A 93 4.90 3.03 5.20
CA VAL A 93 4.13 2.09 6.03
C VAL A 93 2.91 2.78 6.65
N ILE A 94 3.09 3.97 7.22
CA ILE A 94 1.97 4.76 7.78
C ILE A 94 0.95 5.08 6.70
N GLY A 95 1.39 5.57 5.55
CA GLY A 95 0.52 5.91 4.43
C GLY A 95 -0.26 4.69 3.93
N PHE A 96 0.39 3.52 3.84
CA PHE A 96 -0.26 2.26 3.48
C PHE A 96 -1.38 1.90 4.45
N ILE A 97 -1.12 2.01 5.76
CA ILE A 97 -2.10 1.72 6.81
C ILE A 97 -3.25 2.73 6.76
N ALA A 98 -2.95 4.03 6.69
CA ALA A 98 -3.94 5.11 6.68
C ALA A 98 -4.90 4.98 5.47
N ILE A 99 -4.35 4.84 4.26
CA ILE A 99 -5.14 4.70 3.03
C ILE A 99 -6.00 3.42 3.07
N SER A 100 -5.42 2.30 3.52
CA SER A 100 -6.15 1.03 3.62
C SER A 100 -7.25 1.07 4.68
N VAL A 101 -7.01 1.73 5.82
CA VAL A 101 -8.02 1.88 6.88
C VAL A 101 -9.13 2.83 6.45
N MET A 102 -8.83 3.92 5.75
CA MET A 102 -9.82 4.89 5.30
C MET A 102 -10.72 4.33 4.20
N LEU A 103 -10.16 3.57 3.25
CA LEU A 103 -10.89 3.12 2.07
C LEU A 103 -11.62 1.78 2.26
N ILE A 104 -11.07 0.86 3.06
CA ILE A 104 -11.71 -0.45 3.28
C ILE A 104 -12.76 -0.31 4.40
N PRO A 105 -14.07 -0.45 4.11
CA PRO A 105 -15.11 -0.35 5.12
C PRO A 105 -14.98 -1.44 6.18
N LYS A 106 -15.42 -1.17 7.41
CA LYS A 106 -15.42 -2.17 8.50
C LYS A 106 -16.45 -3.28 8.24
N GLU A 107 -17.58 -2.93 7.64
CA GLU A 107 -18.72 -3.83 7.39
C GLU A 107 -18.62 -4.52 6.02
N LEU A 108 -17.56 -5.31 5.80
CA LEU A 108 -17.30 -5.96 4.51
C LEU A 108 -18.41 -6.92 4.08
N GLU A 109 -19.05 -7.58 5.04
CA GLU A 109 -20.13 -8.55 4.81
C GLU A 109 -21.30 -7.95 4.02
N LYS A 110 -21.63 -6.66 4.23
CA LYS A 110 -22.69 -5.97 3.48
C LYS A 110 -22.37 -5.76 1.99
N TYR A 111 -21.11 -5.91 1.61
CA TYR A 111 -20.61 -5.61 0.27
C TYR A 111 -20.11 -6.85 -0.48
N ILE A 112 -20.16 -8.03 0.15
CA ILE A 112 -19.87 -9.32 -0.45
C ILE A 112 -21.20 -9.92 -0.91
N LYS A 113 -21.31 -10.24 -2.19
CA LYS A 113 -22.52 -10.82 -2.76
C LYS A 113 -22.53 -12.33 -2.66
N ASN A 114 -21.45 -12.99 -3.10
CA ASN A 114 -21.31 -14.45 -3.09
C ASN A 114 -19.84 -14.84 -2.94
N GLU A 115 -19.59 -15.98 -2.30
CA GLU A 115 -18.31 -16.70 -2.36
C GLU A 115 -18.35 -17.59 -3.62
N LEU A 116 -17.36 -17.46 -4.48
CA LEU A 116 -17.34 -18.17 -5.77
C LEU A 116 -16.72 -19.56 -5.58
N PHE A 117 -15.45 -19.65 -5.16
CA PHE A 117 -14.72 -20.89 -4.82
C PHE A 117 -13.50 -20.54 -3.96
#